data_AF-A0A521S6M4-F1
#
_entry.id   AF-A0A521S6M4-F1
#
_cell.length_a   1.000
_cell.length_b   1.000
_cell.length_c   1.000
_cell.angle_alpha   90.00
_cell.angle_beta   90.00
_cell.angle_gamma   90.00
#
_symmetry.space_group_name_H-M   'P 1'
#
loop_
_entity.id
_entity.type
_entity.pdbx_description
1 polymer ?
#
loop_
_entity_poly.entity_id
_entity_poly.type
_entity_poly.pdbx_seq_one_letter_code
_entity_poly.pdbx_strand_id
1 'polypeptide(L)'
;MTDELELDLDALPAAARDRLGRFAAEFERLSANDYALFATRGEDEAAVDEAFRAALEALGGASRQAAARAAAATFVEWAVQGYARRLTLPDTLLLYQSLPDRPEDRIRLARAIQAAVMGIIAWDELEAGSIAVLVGPFLDMAERATGEVLDDDPE
;
A
#
# COMPACT_ATOMS: atom_id res chain seq x y z
N MET A 1 23.70 -8.83 -14.06
CA MET A 1 23.28 -7.49 -14.53
C MET A 1 22.05 -7.13 -13.70
N THR A 2 22.30 -6.98 -12.40
CA THR A 2 21.29 -6.78 -11.34
C THR A 2 21.91 -5.94 -10.22
N ASP A 3 22.83 -5.06 -10.62
CA ASP A 3 23.18 -3.81 -9.92
C ASP A 3 22.42 -2.71 -10.69
N GLU A 4 22.04 -1.61 -10.04
CA GLU A 4 21.30 -0.43 -10.59
C GLU A 4 19.78 -0.36 -10.43
N LEU A 5 19.21 -1.08 -9.47
CA LEU A 5 18.03 -0.57 -8.76
C LEU A 5 18.31 -0.61 -7.26
N GLU A 6 19.42 0.00 -6.86
CA GLU A 6 19.50 0.53 -5.51
C GLU A 6 18.30 1.48 -5.41
N LEU A 7 17.34 1.14 -4.56
CA LEU A 7 16.08 1.85 -4.38
C LEU A 7 16.41 3.32 -4.08
N ASP A 8 16.42 4.16 -5.12
CA ASP A 8 16.68 5.60 -4.99
C ASP A 8 15.43 6.27 -4.41
N LEU A 9 15.13 5.89 -3.17
CA LEU A 9 14.14 6.56 -2.34
C LEU A 9 14.60 8.00 -2.05
N ASP A 10 15.86 8.35 -2.30
CA ASP A 10 16.35 9.73 -2.14
C ASP A 10 15.75 10.69 -3.17
N ALA A 11 15.20 10.18 -4.26
CA ALA A 11 14.33 10.95 -5.15
C ALA A 11 13.01 11.39 -4.48
N LEU A 12 12.57 10.74 -3.39
CA LEU A 12 11.37 11.12 -2.66
C LEU A 12 11.66 12.23 -1.62
N PRO A 13 10.71 13.16 -1.42
CA PRO A 13 10.80 14.13 -0.33
C PRO A 13 11.03 13.46 1.02
N ALA A 14 11.78 14.11 1.91
CA ALA A 14 12.06 13.58 3.26
C ALA A 14 10.79 13.29 4.06
N ALA A 15 9.75 14.12 3.92
CA ALA A 15 8.45 13.91 4.56
C ALA A 15 7.79 12.60 4.07
N ALA A 16 7.78 12.35 2.75
CA ALA A 16 7.23 11.12 2.19
C ALA A 16 8.00 9.88 2.70
N ARG A 17 9.34 9.96 2.78
CA ARG A 17 10.16 8.87 3.35
C ARG A 17 9.86 8.60 4.82
N ASP A 18 9.68 9.64 5.62
CA ASP A 18 9.33 9.50 7.04
C ASP A 18 7.95 8.86 7.23
N ARG A 19 6.94 9.32 6.47
CA ARG A 19 5.60 8.70 6.45
C ARG A 19 5.67 7.24 6.02
N LEU A 20 6.44 6.91 4.97
CA LEU A 20 6.67 5.52 4.55
C LEU A 20 7.31 4.68 5.64
N GLY A 21 8.29 5.22 6.38
CA GLY A 21 8.93 4.53 7.49
C GLY A 21 7.95 4.20 8.62
N ARG A 22 7.04 5.13 8.95
CA ARG A 22 6.00 4.90 9.95
C ARG A 22 4.92 3.93 9.43
N PHE A 23 4.53 4.07 8.16
CA PHE A 23 3.60 3.15 7.51
C PHE A 23 4.16 1.73 7.47
N ALA A 24 5.45 1.56 7.16
CA ALA A 24 6.16 0.28 7.25
C ALA A 24 6.06 -0.33 8.66
N ALA A 25 6.32 0.47 9.70
CA ALA A 25 6.24 0.00 11.09
C ALA A 25 4.83 -0.45 11.50
N GLU A 26 3.77 0.17 10.96
CA GLU A 26 2.40 -0.30 11.16
C GLU A 26 2.07 -1.52 10.31
N PHE A 27 2.55 -1.55 9.07
CA PHE A 27 2.35 -2.65 8.13
C PHE A 27 2.96 -3.96 8.64
N GLU A 28 4.15 -3.90 9.24
CA GLU A 28 4.82 -5.04 9.87
C GLU A 28 4.03 -5.66 11.04
N ARG A 29 3.12 -4.89 11.66
CA ARG A 29 2.27 -5.38 12.75
C ARG A 29 1.02 -6.11 12.26
N LEU A 30 0.71 -6.02 10.97
CA LEU A 30 -0.44 -6.69 10.39
C LEU A 30 -0.29 -8.21 10.52
N SER A 31 -1.36 -8.84 11.01
CA SER A 31 -1.50 -10.28 10.95
C SER A 31 -1.96 -10.69 9.55
N ALA A 32 -1.76 -11.96 9.22
CA ALA A 32 -2.26 -12.49 7.95
C ALA A 32 -3.80 -12.52 7.85
N ASN A 33 -4.52 -12.42 8.97
CA ASN A 33 -5.97 -12.27 8.95
C ASN A 33 -6.37 -10.86 8.49
N ASP A 34 -5.56 -9.85 8.78
CA ASP A 34 -5.80 -8.47 8.35
C ASP A 34 -5.65 -8.35 6.82
N TYR A 35 -4.67 -9.05 6.22
CA TYR A 35 -4.53 -9.12 4.76
C TYR A 35 -5.77 -9.69 4.06
N ALA A 36 -6.47 -10.66 4.67
CA ALA A 36 -7.70 -11.23 4.11
C ALA A 36 -8.84 -10.21 4.09
N LEU A 37 -8.93 -9.37 5.12
CA LEU A 37 -9.92 -8.28 5.19
C LEU A 37 -9.66 -7.24 4.10
N PHE A 38 -8.39 -6.95 3.80
CA PHE A 38 -8.02 -6.02 2.74
C PHE A 38 -8.30 -6.56 1.34
N ALA A 39 -8.14 -7.86 1.11
CA ALA A 39 -8.40 -8.47 -0.19
C ALA A 39 -9.89 -8.61 -0.56
N THR A 40 -10.78 -8.50 0.43
CA THR A 40 -12.23 -8.76 0.27
C THR A 40 -13.08 -7.49 0.17
N ARG A 41 -12.50 -6.31 0.42
CA ARG A 41 -13.22 -5.04 0.32
C ARG A 41 -13.41 -4.68 -1.17
N GLY A 42 -14.66 -4.55 -1.59
CA GLY A 42 -15.00 -4.16 -2.95
C GLY A 42 -14.77 -2.67 -3.15
N GLU A 43 -13.57 -2.30 -3.58
CA GLU A 43 -13.24 -0.94 -4.00
C GLU A 43 -13.75 -0.70 -5.42
N ASP A 44 -14.11 0.55 -5.72
CA ASP A 44 -14.36 0.96 -7.09
C ASP A 44 -13.02 1.04 -7.83
N GLU A 45 -12.67 -0.03 -8.56
CA GLU A 45 -11.40 -0.13 -9.29
C GLU A 45 -11.17 1.06 -10.23
N ALA A 46 -12.23 1.63 -10.81
CA ALA A 46 -12.11 2.78 -11.70
C ALA A 46 -11.72 4.05 -10.94
N ALA A 47 -12.26 4.25 -9.74
CA ALA A 47 -11.88 5.37 -8.88
C ALA A 47 -10.44 5.24 -8.39
N VAL A 48 -10.00 4.03 -8.03
CA VAL A 48 -8.61 3.76 -7.63
C VAL A 48 -7.66 4.02 -8.78
N ASP A 49 -7.95 3.53 -9.99
CA ASP A 49 -7.11 3.75 -11.17
C ASP A 49 -7.00 5.24 -11.54
N GLU A 50 -8.08 6.00 -11.38
CA GLU A 50 -8.09 7.45 -11.58
C GLU A 50 -7.20 8.16 -10.55
N ALA A 51 -7.41 7.89 -9.26
CA ALA A 51 -6.63 8.49 -8.19
C ALA A 51 -5.15 8.10 -8.28
N PHE A 52 -4.84 6.88 -8.71
CA PHE A 52 -3.46 6.42 -8.90
C PHE A 52 -2.76 7.17 -10.04
N ARG A 53 -3.49 7.45 -11.12
CA ARG A 53 -2.96 8.27 -12.22
C ARG A 53 -2.72 9.71 -11.77
N ALA A 54 -3.69 10.30 -11.06
CA ALA A 54 -3.55 11.63 -10.48
C ALA A 54 -2.32 11.72 -9.56
N ALA A 55 -2.08 10.70 -8.73
CA ALA A 55 -0.90 10.62 -7.87
C ALA A 55 0.41 10.63 -8.67
N LEU A 56 0.51 9.82 -9.73
CA LEU A 56 1.70 9.79 -10.57
C LEU A 56 1.94 11.13 -11.28
N GLU A 57 0.87 11.77 -11.77
CA GLU A 57 0.95 13.09 -12.39
C GLU A 57 1.40 14.15 -11.38
N ALA A 58 0.86 14.12 -10.16
CA ALA A 58 1.20 15.06 -9.09
C ALA A 58 2.65 14.93 -8.60
N LEU A 59 3.18 13.70 -8.55
CA LEU A 59 4.61 13.45 -8.26
C LEU A 59 5.54 14.05 -9.33
N GLY A 60 5.04 14.18 -10.56
CA GLY A 60 5.74 14.83 -11.66
C GLY A 60 6.91 14.01 -12.21
N GLY A 61 8.15 14.37 -11.83
CA GLY A 61 9.37 13.88 -12.49
C GLY A 61 9.51 12.35 -12.53
N ALA A 62 10.08 11.83 -13.62
CA ALA A 62 10.24 10.39 -13.85
C ALA A 62 11.00 9.65 -12.73
N SER A 63 11.98 10.31 -12.11
CA SER A 63 12.74 9.76 -10.98
C SER A 63 11.85 9.58 -9.73
N ARG A 64 10.99 10.56 -9.40
CA ARG A 64 10.03 10.45 -8.29
C ARG A 64 9.01 9.34 -8.53
N GLN A 65 8.46 9.28 -9.75
CA GLN A 65 7.53 8.21 -10.13
C GLN A 65 8.17 6.82 -10.05
N ALA A 66 9.43 6.69 -10.48
CA ALA A 66 10.16 5.43 -10.39
C ALA A 66 10.40 5.02 -8.93
N ALA A 67 10.84 5.95 -8.09
CA ALA A 67 11.03 5.72 -6.66
C ALA A 67 9.72 5.31 -5.97
N ALA A 68 8.60 5.97 -6.29
CA ALA A 68 7.29 5.65 -5.74
C ALA A 68 6.83 4.23 -6.13
N ARG A 69 6.98 3.85 -7.40
CA ARG A 69 6.67 2.48 -7.87
C ARG A 69 7.57 1.44 -7.21
N ALA A 70 8.84 1.75 -7.02
CA ALA A 70 9.79 0.84 -6.40
C ALA A 70 9.47 0.63 -4.90
N ALA A 71 9.14 1.70 -4.18
CA ALA A 71 8.65 1.62 -2.80
C ALA A 71 7.38 0.75 -2.72
N ALA A 72 6.39 0.99 -3.58
CA ALA A 72 5.18 0.17 -3.64
C ALA A 72 5.47 -1.31 -3.92
N ALA A 73 6.40 -1.61 -4.83
CA ALA A 73 6.82 -2.99 -5.10
C ALA A 73 7.48 -3.66 -3.88
N THR A 74 8.29 -2.93 -3.10
CA THR A 74 8.88 -3.45 -1.86
C THR A 74 7.82 -3.84 -0.84
N PHE A 75 6.79 -3.03 -0.62
CA PHE A 75 5.70 -3.37 0.29
C PHE A 75 4.90 -4.60 -0.18
N VAL A 76 4.66 -4.73 -1.49
CA VAL A 76 4.03 -5.94 -2.06
C VAL A 76 4.90 -7.16 -1.80
N GLU A 77 6.22 -7.07 -1.98
CA GLU A 77 7.14 -8.17 -1.69
C GLU A 77 7.09 -8.56 -0.19
N TRP A 78 7.09 -7.57 0.71
CA TRP A 78 6.95 -7.82 2.15
C TRP A 78 5.65 -8.54 2.49
N ALA A 79 4.54 -8.14 1.87
CA ALA A 79 3.26 -8.81 2.04
C ALA A 79 3.31 -10.27 1.57
N VAL A 80 3.91 -10.53 0.41
CA VAL A 80 4.10 -11.87 -0.14
C VAL A 80 4.98 -12.73 0.77
N GLN A 81 6.09 -12.17 1.27
CA GLN A 81 6.97 -12.86 2.21
C GLN A 81 6.26 -13.14 3.55
N GLY A 82 5.50 -12.18 4.06
CA GLY A 82 4.69 -12.32 5.27
C GLY A 82 3.66 -13.44 5.14
N TYR A 83 3.00 -13.53 3.99
CA TYR A 83 2.09 -14.64 3.67
C TYR A 83 2.82 -15.99 3.60
N ALA A 84 3.98 -16.04 2.94
CA ALA A 84 4.74 -17.28 2.77
C ALA A 84 5.28 -17.85 4.10
N ARG A 85 5.71 -16.99 5.04
CA ARG A 85 6.21 -17.42 6.36
C ARG A 85 5.14 -18.12 7.21
N ARG A 86 3.86 -17.91 6.92
CA ARG A 86 2.74 -18.53 7.64
C ARG A 86 2.52 -20.00 7.29
N LEU A 87 3.01 -20.49 6.15
CA LEU A 87 2.89 -21.90 5.73
C LEU A 87 3.71 -22.89 6.58
N THR A 88 4.07 -22.54 7.81
CA THR A 88 4.70 -23.45 8.77
C THR A 88 3.65 -24.37 9.42
N LEU A 89 4.08 -25.57 9.82
CA LEU A 89 3.31 -26.80 10.06
C LEU A 89 2.00 -26.77 10.90
N PRO A 90 1.73 -25.83 11.83
CA PRO A 90 0.47 -25.87 12.59
C PRO A 90 -0.79 -25.53 11.76
N ASP A 91 -0.66 -24.68 10.74
CA ASP A 91 -1.80 -24.25 9.91
C ASP A 91 -2.26 -25.32 8.90
N THR A 92 -1.40 -26.31 8.61
CA THR A 92 -1.72 -27.44 7.71
C THR A 92 -2.74 -28.42 8.30
N LEU A 93 -2.97 -28.38 9.63
CA LEU A 93 -3.81 -29.36 10.33
C LEU A 93 -5.23 -28.86 10.67
N LEU A 94 -5.55 -27.57 10.58
CA LEU A 94 -6.84 -27.07 11.10
C LEU A 94 -7.63 -26.03 10.27
N LEU A 95 -7.12 -25.28 9.29
CA LEU A 95 -7.82 -24.07 8.83
C LEU A 95 -7.73 -23.78 7.32
N TYR A 96 -8.67 -24.33 6.55
CA TYR A 96 -8.82 -24.14 5.09
C TYR A 96 -9.84 -23.05 4.68
N GLN A 97 -10.32 -22.20 5.60
CA GLN A 97 -11.58 -21.45 5.35
C GLN A 97 -11.53 -19.92 5.31
N SER A 98 -10.39 -19.23 5.47
CA SER A 98 -10.45 -17.76 5.52
C SER A 98 -9.24 -16.99 5.00
N LEU A 99 -8.32 -17.63 4.26
CA LEU A 99 -7.22 -16.91 3.61
C LEU A 99 -7.61 -16.52 2.17
N PRO A 100 -7.02 -15.43 1.62
CA PRO A 100 -7.08 -15.08 0.20
C PRO A 100 -6.31 -16.13 -0.62
N ASP A 101 -6.84 -17.34 -0.67
CA ASP A 101 -6.16 -18.47 -1.28
C ASP A 101 -6.29 -18.42 -2.81
N ARG A 102 -7.27 -17.67 -3.31
CA ARG A 102 -7.50 -17.44 -4.73
C ARG A 102 -6.44 -16.51 -5.32
N PRO A 103 -5.88 -16.81 -6.51
CA PRO A 103 -4.95 -15.91 -7.20
C PRO A 103 -5.47 -14.48 -7.35
N GLU A 104 -6.77 -14.32 -7.56
CA GLU A 104 -7.44 -13.04 -7.73
C GLU A 104 -7.34 -12.16 -6.47
N ASP A 105 -7.48 -12.77 -5.28
CA ASP A 105 -7.41 -12.05 -4.01
C ASP A 105 -5.99 -11.53 -3.73
N ARG A 106 -4.96 -12.28 -4.18
CA ARG A 106 -3.56 -11.84 -4.10
C ARG A 106 -3.27 -10.65 -5.00
N ILE A 107 -3.85 -10.64 -6.20
CA ILE A 107 -3.73 -9.51 -7.13
C ILE A 107 -4.42 -8.28 -6.55
N ARG A 108 -5.62 -8.43 -5.98
CA ARG A 108 -6.33 -7.34 -5.30
C ARG A 108 -5.52 -6.78 -4.13
N LEU A 109 -5.00 -7.65 -3.27
CA LEU A 109 -4.15 -7.22 -2.15
C LEU A 109 -2.92 -6.45 -2.64
N ALA A 110 -2.22 -6.96 -3.66
CA ALA A 110 -1.05 -6.29 -4.21
C ALA A 110 -1.40 -4.90 -4.77
N ARG A 111 -2.54 -4.77 -5.48
CA ARG A 111 -3.03 -3.49 -5.98
C ARG A 111 -3.41 -2.52 -4.86
N ALA A 112 -4.13 -2.99 -3.85
CA ALA A 112 -4.51 -2.17 -2.70
C ALA A 112 -3.27 -1.65 -1.95
N ILE A 113 -2.25 -2.49 -1.76
CA ILE A 113 -0.97 -2.06 -1.18
C ILE A 113 -0.28 -1.02 -2.06
N GLN A 114 -0.24 -1.23 -3.38
CA GLN A 114 0.36 -0.28 -4.31
C GLN A 114 -0.35 1.08 -4.27
N ALA A 115 -1.69 1.07 -4.27
CA ALA A 115 -2.50 2.28 -4.17
C ALA A 115 -2.27 2.99 -2.84
N ALA A 116 -2.28 2.27 -1.72
CA ALA A 116 -2.05 2.86 -0.40
C ALA A 116 -0.66 3.49 -0.29
N VAL A 117 0.39 2.79 -0.71
CA VAL A 117 1.75 3.34 -0.73
C VAL A 117 1.83 4.58 -1.62
N MET A 118 1.16 4.58 -2.77
CA MET A 118 1.09 5.76 -3.64
C MET A 118 0.40 6.94 -2.94
N GLY A 119 -0.71 6.70 -2.24
CA GLY A 119 -1.41 7.72 -1.44
C GLY A 119 -0.54 8.29 -0.32
N ILE A 120 0.25 7.45 0.38
CA ILE A 120 1.19 7.90 1.41
C ILE A 120 2.29 8.80 0.82
N ILE A 121 2.81 8.44 -0.36
CA ILE A 121 3.89 9.20 -1.00
C ILE A 121 3.37 10.53 -1.55
N ALA A 122 2.18 10.53 -2.15
CA ALA A 122 1.56 11.69 -2.75
C ALA A 122 0.65 12.49 -1.79
N TRP A 123 0.81 12.27 -0.48
CA TRP A 123 -0.10 12.79 0.55
C TRP A 123 -0.23 14.32 0.54
N ASP A 124 0.86 15.05 0.32
CA ASP A 124 0.84 16.52 0.29
C ASP A 124 0.40 17.09 -1.08
N GLU A 125 0.21 16.22 -2.07
CA GLU A 125 0.08 16.58 -3.48
C GLU A 125 -1.31 16.25 -4.04
N LEU A 126 -2.12 15.55 -3.25
CA LEU A 126 -3.46 15.10 -3.60
C LEU A 126 -4.50 15.72 -2.68
N GLU A 127 -5.72 15.82 -3.19
CA GLU A 127 -6.89 16.18 -2.39
C GLU A 127 -7.26 15.02 -1.46
N ALA A 128 -7.82 15.34 -0.28
CA ALA A 128 -8.18 14.37 0.75
C ALA A 128 -9.04 13.21 0.21
N GLY A 129 -10.00 13.49 -0.68
CA GLY A 129 -10.83 12.46 -1.31
C GLY A 129 -10.03 11.48 -2.17
N SER A 130 -9.02 11.95 -2.90
CA SER A 130 -8.14 11.08 -3.70
C SER A 130 -7.24 10.23 -2.82
N ILE A 131 -6.75 10.81 -1.72
CA ILE A 131 -5.97 10.08 -0.71
C ILE A 131 -6.82 8.98 -0.09
N ALA A 132 -8.04 9.29 0.36
CA ALA A 132 -8.97 8.33 0.96
C ALA A 132 -9.26 7.15 0.02
N VAL A 133 -9.47 7.43 -1.27
CA VAL A 133 -9.65 6.39 -2.30
C VAL A 133 -8.39 5.52 -2.45
N LEU A 134 -7.20 6.11 -2.47
CA LEU A 134 -5.94 5.37 -2.64
C LEU A 134 -5.58 4.51 -1.44
N VAL A 135 -5.73 5.05 -0.23
CA VAL A 135 -5.39 4.31 0.99
C VAL A 135 -6.45 3.26 1.32
N GLY A 136 -7.71 3.51 0.96
CA GLY A 136 -8.80 2.55 1.06
C GLY A 136 -8.84 1.87 2.44
N PRO A 137 -8.69 0.54 2.54
CA PRO A 137 -8.76 -0.17 3.80
C PRO A 137 -7.57 0.11 4.74
N PHE A 138 -6.51 0.74 4.25
CA PHE A 138 -5.36 1.15 5.03
C PHE A 138 -5.52 2.56 5.64
N LEU A 139 -6.69 3.20 5.55
CA LEU A 139 -6.91 4.56 6.03
C LEU A 139 -6.44 4.77 7.49
N ASP A 140 -6.92 3.98 8.45
CA ASP A 140 -6.53 4.09 9.86
C ASP A 140 -5.01 3.92 10.08
N MET A 141 -4.35 3.16 9.19
CA MET A 141 -2.90 3.00 9.21
C MET A 141 -2.19 4.22 8.63
N ALA A 142 -2.72 4.75 7.53
CA ALA A 142 -2.21 5.91 6.85
C ALA A 142 -2.28 7.15 7.76
N GLU A 143 -3.41 7.39 8.41
CA GLU A 143 -3.60 8.50 9.35
C GLU A 143 -2.63 8.44 10.54
N ARG A 144 -2.37 7.24 11.07
CA ARG A 144 -1.38 7.04 12.13
C ARG A 144 0.05 7.27 11.63
N ALA A 145 0.34 6.90 10.39
CA ALA A 145 1.65 7.13 9.78
C ALA A 145 1.89 8.62 9.49
N THR A 146 0.88 9.34 9.01
CA THR A 146 0.99 10.77 8.70
C THR A 146 0.88 11.64 9.95
N GLY A 147 0.11 11.20 10.95
CA GLY A 147 -0.29 12.02 12.10
C GLY A 147 -1.43 12.98 11.77
N GLU A 148 -2.09 12.80 10.63
CA GLU A 148 -3.15 13.64 10.09
C GLU A 148 -4.42 12.80 9.91
N VAL A 149 -5.57 13.32 10.34
CA VAL A 149 -6.88 12.72 10.11
C VAL A 149 -7.44 13.33 8.83
N LEU A 150 -7.93 12.50 7.90
CA LEU A 150 -8.60 13.02 6.72
C LEU A 150 -10.00 13.49 7.14
N ASP A 151 -10.25 14.80 7.06
CA ASP A 151 -11.58 15.34 7.32
C ASP A 151 -12.56 14.85 6.24
N ASP A 152 -13.53 14.05 6.68
CA ASP A 152 -14.49 13.32 5.85
C ASP A 152 -15.65 14.21 5.36
N ASP A 153 -15.44 15.53 5.24
CA ASP A 153 -16.47 16.50 4.87
C ASP A 153 -16.43 16.78 3.35
N PRO A 154 -17.28 16.14 2.53
CA PRO A 154 -17.47 16.54 1.14
C PRO A 154 -18.33 17.81 1.12
N GLU A 155 -17.71 18.96 0.87
CA GLU A 155 -18.46 20.16 0.41
C GLU A 155 -19.11 19.92 -0.96
#